data_AF-A0AAJ2G919-F1
#
_entry.id   AF-A0AAJ2G919-F1
#
_cell.length_a   1.000
_cell.length_b   1.000
_cell.length_c   1.000
_cell.angle_alpha   90.00
_cell.angle_beta   90.00
_cell.angle_gamma   90.00
#
_symmetry.space_group_name_H-M   'P 1'
#
loop_
_entity.id
_entity.type
_entity.pdbx_description
1 polymer ?
#
loop_
_entity_poly.entity_id
_entity_poly.type
_entity_poly.pdbx_seq_one_letter_code
_entity_poly.pdbx_strand_id
1 'polypeptide(L)'
;MNYGMLAGIVESHIIRLFEHHPNPALAFHNLTHTRTVVSRTREISAHYQLSERELFIATTAAWFHDIGYLFSGQQGHELLGADMVRGFLMEHHLPGGLIDPIGGCILATRLPQCPAGLLEQIVCDADLYHFGTRELFTRDKLMRREVETVNGCMISETKWVAGTIRLLESHSYHTTYCHSTLNEQKQINLDILKNHLKTYS
;
A
#
# COMPACT_ATOMS: atom_id res chain seq x y z
N MET A 1 -14.28 13.17 19.71
CA MET A 1 -12.86 12.76 19.62
C MET A 1 -12.18 13.67 18.63
N ASN A 2 -11.01 14.23 18.95
CA ASN A 2 -10.31 15.10 17.99
C ASN A 2 -9.44 14.25 17.05
N TYR A 3 -10.03 13.76 15.96
CA TYR A 3 -9.34 12.90 15.00
C TYR A 3 -8.22 13.62 14.25
N GLY A 4 -8.30 14.94 14.06
CA GLY A 4 -7.24 15.73 13.44
C GLY A 4 -5.95 15.73 14.27
N MET A 5 -6.07 15.95 15.59
CA MET A 5 -4.93 15.88 16.50
C MET A 5 -4.33 14.46 16.53
N LEU A 6 -5.17 13.42 16.60
CA LEU A 6 -4.71 12.03 16.62
C LEU A 6 -4.00 11.64 15.31
N ALA A 7 -4.49 12.11 14.16
CA ALA A 7 -3.85 11.86 12.87
C ALA A 7 -2.42 12.43 12.82
N GLY A 8 -2.18 13.60 13.43
CA GLY A 8 -0.83 14.16 13.56
C GLY A 8 0.10 13.34 14.46
N ILE A 9 -0.44 12.72 15.51
CA ILE A 9 0.32 11.80 16.38
C ILE A 9 0.70 10.53 15.63
N VAL A 10 -0.24 9.94 14.89
CA VAL A 10 0.00 8.77 14.02
C VAL A 10 1.11 9.07 13.01
N GLU A 11 0.97 10.14 12.24
CA GLU A 11 1.97 10.54 11.25
C GLU A 11 3.36 10.72 11.88
N SER A 12 3.43 11.43 13.00
CA SER A 12 4.70 11.66 13.71
C SER A 12 5.32 10.36 14.24
N HIS A 13 4.50 9.41 14.70
CA HIS A 13 4.97 8.11 15.17
C HIS A 13 5.60 7.31 14.03
N ILE A 14 4.93 7.23 12.88
CA ILE A 14 5.43 6.45 11.73
C ILE A 14 6.67 7.09 11.11
N ILE A 15 6.71 8.41 10.97
CA ILE A 15 7.91 9.13 10.50
C ILE A 15 9.11 8.76 11.38
N ARG A 16 8.94 8.82 12.71
CA ARG A 16 10.01 8.43 13.64
C ARG A 16 10.41 6.97 13.49
N LEU A 17 9.48 6.04 13.26
CA LEU A 17 9.84 4.63 13.04
C LEU A 17 10.76 4.47 11.82
N PHE A 18 10.41 5.10 10.68
CA PHE A 18 11.27 5.07 9.49
C PHE A 18 12.64 5.74 9.72
N GLU A 19 12.70 6.81 10.52
CA GLU A 19 13.95 7.50 10.86
C GLU A 19 14.86 6.66 11.78
N HIS A 20 14.29 5.93 12.74
CA HIS A 20 15.06 5.09 13.67
C HIS A 20 15.44 3.72 13.09
N HIS A 21 14.72 3.26 12.06
CA HIS A 21 14.95 1.97 11.40
C HIS A 21 15.24 2.16 9.89
N PRO A 22 16.28 2.91 9.51
CA PRO A 22 16.60 3.11 8.10
C PRO A 22 17.05 1.78 7.47
N ASN A 23 16.38 1.38 6.39
CA ASN A 23 16.78 0.22 5.61
C ASN A 23 16.97 0.60 4.13
N PRO A 24 18.22 0.85 3.68
CA PRO A 24 18.52 1.21 2.30
C PRO A 24 18.14 0.14 1.26
N ALA A 25 17.90 -1.11 1.69
CA ALA A 25 17.42 -2.17 0.80
C ALA A 25 15.96 -1.93 0.38
N LEU A 26 15.16 -1.23 1.20
CA LEU A 26 13.75 -0.91 0.93
C LEU A 26 13.61 0.28 -0.03
N ALA A 27 13.98 0.08 -1.28
CA ALA A 27 13.89 1.11 -2.32
C ALA A 27 12.45 1.49 -2.68
N PHE A 28 11.49 0.60 -2.46
CA PHE A 28 10.05 0.81 -2.68
C PHE A 28 9.29 0.99 -1.36
N HIS A 29 9.37 0.05 -0.42
CA HIS A 29 8.58 0.06 0.82
C HIS A 29 9.20 0.98 1.88
N ASN A 30 9.14 2.29 1.61
CA ASN A 30 9.70 3.35 2.43
C ASN A 30 8.68 4.45 2.72
N LEU A 31 9.07 5.43 3.55
CA LEU A 31 8.23 6.55 3.96
C LEU A 31 7.59 7.32 2.79
N THR A 32 8.25 7.39 1.63
CA THR A 32 7.68 8.05 0.44
C THR A 32 6.50 7.25 -0.12
N HIS A 33 6.60 5.91 -0.16
CA HIS A 33 5.47 5.04 -0.50
C HIS A 33 4.33 5.21 0.50
N THR A 34 4.60 5.11 1.80
CA THR A 34 3.58 5.27 2.85
C THR A 34 2.84 6.60 2.74
N ARG A 35 3.55 7.73 2.56
CA ARG A 35 2.92 9.05 2.33
C ARG A 35 2.07 9.07 1.06
N THR A 36 2.50 8.38 0.00
CA THR A 36 1.74 8.27 -1.24
C THR A 36 0.43 7.53 -1.00
N VAL A 37 0.47 6.37 -0.32
CA VAL A 37 -0.73 5.57 0.01
C VAL A 37 -1.69 6.37 0.90
N VAL A 38 -1.19 7.10 1.91
CA VAL A 38 -2.02 7.99 2.74
C VAL A 38 -2.69 9.08 1.91
N SER A 39 -1.95 9.70 0.98
CA SER A 39 -2.49 10.71 0.07
C SER A 39 -3.61 10.16 -0.82
N ARG A 40 -3.38 9.00 -1.46
CA ARG A 40 -4.39 8.32 -2.29
C ARG A 40 -5.59 7.85 -1.49
N THR A 41 -5.37 7.36 -0.27
CA THR A 41 -6.46 7.02 0.67
C THR A 41 -7.35 8.23 0.92
N ARG A 42 -6.78 9.42 1.17
CA ARG A 42 -7.56 10.66 1.36
C ARG A 42 -8.30 11.08 0.10
N GLU A 43 -7.67 10.99 -1.07
CA GLU A 43 -8.28 11.30 -2.36
C GLU A 43 -9.53 10.43 -2.62
N ILE A 44 -9.38 9.11 -2.50
CA ILE A 44 -10.48 8.17 -2.72
C ILE A 44 -11.56 8.38 -1.65
N SER A 45 -11.18 8.56 -0.38
CA SER A 45 -12.12 8.83 0.72
C SER A 45 -12.96 10.08 0.51
N ALA A 46 -12.40 11.13 -0.13
CA ALA A 46 -13.13 12.36 -0.43
C ALA A 46 -14.27 12.12 -1.44
N HIS A 47 -14.08 11.21 -2.40
CA HIS A 47 -15.15 10.81 -3.34
C HIS A 47 -16.34 10.16 -2.62
N TYR A 48 -16.07 9.32 -1.62
CA TYR A 48 -17.09 8.62 -0.84
C TYR A 48 -17.65 9.42 0.34
N GLN A 49 -17.14 10.62 0.59
CA GLN A 49 -17.59 11.51 1.67
C GLN A 49 -17.56 10.83 3.05
N LEU A 50 -16.48 10.07 3.32
CA LEU A 50 -16.32 9.37 4.59
C LEU A 50 -16.42 10.32 5.79
N SER A 51 -17.01 9.85 6.88
CA SER A 51 -17.02 10.57 8.16
C SER A 51 -15.60 10.75 8.70
N GLU A 52 -15.40 11.71 9.63
CA GLU A 52 -14.09 11.93 10.25
C GLU A 52 -13.52 10.66 10.89
N ARG A 53 -14.39 9.83 11.49
CA ARG A 53 -14.00 8.55 12.09
C ARG A 53 -13.53 7.54 11.04
N GLU A 54 -14.26 7.41 9.94
CA GLU A 54 -13.91 6.49 8.85
C GLU A 54 -12.64 6.92 8.12
N LEU A 55 -12.49 8.21 7.87
CA LEU A 55 -11.26 8.78 7.32
C LEU A 55 -10.07 8.53 8.24
N PHE A 56 -10.25 8.70 9.56
CA PHE A 56 -9.21 8.39 10.54
C PHE A 56 -8.83 6.91 10.50
N ILE A 57 -9.81 6.00 10.40
CA ILE A 57 -9.56 4.55 10.29
C ILE A 57 -8.73 4.24 9.05
N ALA A 58 -9.20 4.67 7.87
CA ALA A 58 -8.55 4.37 6.60
C ALA A 58 -7.14 4.97 6.51
N THR A 59 -6.97 6.23 6.93
CA THR A 59 -5.65 6.88 6.88
C THR A 59 -4.68 6.35 7.93
N THR A 60 -5.15 5.93 9.11
CA THR A 60 -4.29 5.24 10.09
C THR A 60 -3.85 3.89 9.55
N ALA A 61 -4.75 3.12 8.93
CA ALA A 61 -4.36 1.87 8.28
C ALA A 61 -3.32 2.10 7.18
N ALA A 62 -3.51 3.10 6.31
CA ALA A 62 -2.54 3.46 5.28
C ALA A 62 -1.17 3.88 5.83
N TRP A 63 -1.12 4.50 7.02
CA TRP A 63 0.14 4.82 7.70
C TRP A 63 0.87 3.58 8.22
N PHE A 64 0.12 2.56 8.64
CA PHE A 64 0.66 1.34 9.26
C PHE A 64 0.81 0.15 8.29
N HIS A 65 0.25 0.18 7.08
CA HIS A 65 0.12 -1.02 6.23
C HIS A 65 1.45 -1.76 5.97
N ASP A 66 2.53 -1.01 5.73
CA ASP A 66 3.84 -1.56 5.36
C ASP A 66 4.90 -1.49 6.46
N ILE A 67 4.58 -0.99 7.67
CA ILE A 67 5.65 -0.79 8.66
C ILE A 67 6.28 -2.11 9.15
N GLY A 68 5.59 -3.24 8.95
CA GLY A 68 6.16 -4.55 9.22
C GLY A 68 7.43 -4.83 8.41
N TYR A 69 7.60 -4.22 7.23
CA TYR A 69 8.84 -4.35 6.43
C TYR A 69 10.09 -3.93 7.21
N LEU A 70 9.97 -2.98 8.14
CA LEU A 70 11.09 -2.49 8.94
C LEU A 70 11.65 -3.55 9.90
N PHE A 71 10.87 -4.59 10.21
CA PHE A 71 11.19 -5.55 11.27
C PHE A 71 11.17 -7.01 10.80
N SER A 72 10.29 -7.38 9.87
CA SER A 72 10.13 -8.77 9.40
C SER A 72 10.41 -8.96 7.91
N GLY A 73 10.71 -7.89 7.17
CA GLY A 73 10.78 -7.93 5.70
C GLY A 73 9.43 -8.30 5.08
N GLN A 74 9.43 -8.89 3.88
CA GLN A 74 8.22 -9.12 3.10
C GLN A 74 7.23 -10.11 3.72
N GLN A 75 7.68 -11.16 4.39
CA GLN A 75 6.76 -12.20 4.86
C GLN A 75 6.09 -11.79 6.18
N GLY A 76 4.76 -11.65 6.16
CA GLY A 76 3.96 -11.36 7.35
C GLY A 76 3.99 -9.90 7.82
N HIS A 77 4.44 -8.97 6.96
CA HIS A 77 4.52 -7.55 7.30
C HIS A 77 3.15 -6.94 7.61
N GLU A 78 2.09 -7.39 6.95
CA GLU A 78 0.72 -6.89 7.18
C GLU A 78 0.22 -7.29 8.57
N LEU A 79 0.48 -8.54 8.96
CA LEU A 79 0.12 -9.03 10.30
C LEU A 79 0.88 -8.24 11.38
N LEU A 80 2.18 -8.03 11.17
CA LEU A 80 2.98 -7.23 12.10
C LEU A 80 2.51 -5.78 12.14
N GLY A 81 2.16 -5.17 11.00
CA GLY A 81 1.59 -3.83 10.94
C GLY A 81 0.27 -3.72 11.71
N ALA A 82 -0.60 -4.72 11.60
CA ALA A 82 -1.86 -4.80 12.35
C ALA A 82 -1.63 -4.96 13.88
N ASP A 83 -0.62 -5.74 14.29
CA ASP A 83 -0.25 -5.87 15.70
C ASP A 83 0.37 -4.57 16.25
N MET A 84 1.20 -3.90 15.45
CA MET A 84 1.83 -2.62 15.82
C MET A 84 0.79 -1.50 15.99
N VAL A 85 -0.20 -1.40 15.10
CA VAL A 85 -1.26 -0.38 15.27
C VAL A 85 -2.11 -0.66 16.49
N ARG A 86 -2.39 -1.93 16.82
CA ARG A 86 -3.08 -2.30 18.06
C ARG A 86 -2.31 -1.80 19.28
N GLY A 87 -1.00 -2.05 19.34
CA GLY A 87 -0.14 -1.56 20.41
C GLY A 87 -0.18 -0.04 20.56
N PHE A 88 -0.04 0.67 19.45
CA PHE A 88 -0.13 2.14 19.39
C PHE A 88 -1.47 2.66 19.92
N LEU A 89 -2.60 2.10 19.45
CA LEU A 89 -3.93 2.53 19.89
C LEU A 89 -4.14 2.29 21.40
N MET A 90 -3.63 1.18 21.93
CA MET A 90 -3.71 0.86 23.37
C MET A 90 -2.85 1.83 24.21
N GLU A 91 -1.63 2.13 23.78
CA GLU A 91 -0.74 3.11 24.45
C GLU A 91 -1.37 4.50 24.51
N HIS A 92 -2.05 4.90 23.43
CA HIS A 92 -2.76 6.18 23.35
C HIS A 92 -4.18 6.15 23.93
N HIS A 93 -4.58 5.07 24.61
CA HIS A 93 -5.89 4.91 25.27
C HIS A 93 -7.08 5.16 24.33
N LEU A 94 -6.95 4.76 23.06
CA LEU A 94 -7.99 4.95 22.05
C LEU A 94 -9.07 3.86 22.13
N PRO A 95 -10.32 4.17 21.71
CA PRO A 95 -11.42 3.23 21.81
C PRO A 95 -11.14 1.92 21.09
N GLY A 96 -11.42 0.79 21.75
CA GLY A 96 -11.24 -0.54 21.17
C GLY A 96 -11.99 -0.74 19.84
N GLY A 97 -13.11 -0.04 19.64
CA GLY A 97 -13.85 -0.05 18.37
C GLY A 97 -13.15 0.61 17.18
N LEU A 98 -11.88 1.06 17.32
CA LEU A 98 -11.01 1.47 16.21
C LEU A 98 -10.00 0.39 15.83
N ILE A 99 -9.66 -0.53 16.75
CA ILE A 99 -8.60 -1.54 16.55
C ILE A 99 -8.95 -2.46 15.39
N ASP A 100 -10.09 -3.15 15.46
CA ASP A 100 -10.45 -4.14 14.45
C ASP A 100 -10.68 -3.52 13.07
N PRO A 101 -11.36 -2.36 12.91
CA PRO A 101 -11.48 -1.71 11.61
C PRO A 101 -10.14 -1.30 10.99
N ILE A 102 -9.20 -0.76 11.78
CA ILE A 102 -7.88 -0.36 11.27
C ILE A 102 -7.05 -1.59 10.91
N GLY A 103 -7.03 -2.60 11.78
CA GLY A 103 -6.34 -3.86 11.53
C GLY A 103 -6.90 -4.58 10.30
N GLY A 104 -8.22 -4.59 10.10
CA GLY A 104 -8.87 -5.16 8.92
C GLY A 104 -8.40 -4.52 7.62
N CYS A 105 -8.33 -3.19 7.58
CA CYS A 105 -7.80 -2.46 6.43
C CYS A 105 -6.34 -2.80 6.11
N ILE A 106 -5.49 -2.95 7.11
CA ILE A 106 -4.08 -3.36 6.92
C ILE A 106 -4.01 -4.79 6.39
N LEU A 107 -4.72 -5.73 7.02
CA LEU A 107 -4.70 -7.14 6.61
C LEU A 107 -5.27 -7.36 5.22
N ALA A 108 -6.17 -6.49 4.77
CA ALA A 108 -6.76 -6.56 3.43
C ALA A 108 -5.76 -6.26 2.31
N THR A 109 -4.64 -5.57 2.57
CA THR A 109 -3.62 -5.26 1.54
C THR A 109 -2.82 -6.49 1.11
N ARG A 110 -2.83 -7.55 1.93
CA ARG A 110 -2.17 -8.82 1.62
C ARG A 110 -2.66 -9.41 0.31
N LEU A 111 -1.73 -9.75 -0.58
CA LEU A 111 -2.04 -10.36 -1.88
C LEU A 111 -2.35 -11.88 -1.77
N PRO A 112 -3.37 -12.41 -2.47
CA PRO A 112 -4.40 -11.67 -3.19
C PRO A 112 -5.35 -10.93 -2.22
N GLN A 113 -5.65 -9.67 -2.54
CA GLN A 113 -6.51 -8.81 -1.71
C GLN A 113 -7.94 -9.36 -1.66
N CYS A 114 -8.55 -9.34 -0.48
CA CYS A 114 -9.93 -9.78 -0.24
C CYS A 114 -10.65 -8.82 0.72
N PRO A 115 -10.85 -7.54 0.33
CA PRO A 115 -11.48 -6.56 1.22
C PRO A 115 -12.96 -6.87 1.46
N ALA A 116 -13.39 -6.83 2.71
CA ALA A 116 -14.75 -7.13 3.15
C ALA A 116 -15.66 -5.89 3.22
N GLY A 117 -15.10 -4.68 3.17
CA GLY A 117 -15.86 -3.43 3.27
C GLY A 117 -15.18 -2.25 2.59
N LEU A 118 -15.91 -1.14 2.49
CA LEU A 118 -15.47 0.04 1.73
C LEU A 118 -14.12 0.58 2.19
N LEU A 119 -13.85 0.66 3.49
CA LEU A 119 -12.58 1.19 4.00
C LEU A 119 -11.39 0.32 3.58
N GLU A 120 -11.57 -1.00 3.62
CA GLU A 120 -10.56 -1.97 3.20
C GLU A 120 -10.32 -1.86 1.68
N GLN A 121 -11.39 -1.73 0.89
CA GLN A 121 -11.30 -1.50 -0.56
C GLN A 121 -10.51 -0.23 -0.88
N ILE A 122 -10.78 0.87 -0.15
CA ILE A 122 -10.08 2.15 -0.34
C ILE A 122 -8.59 2.00 -0.08
N VAL A 123 -8.19 1.32 1.00
CA VAL A 123 -6.76 1.15 1.34
C VAL A 123 -6.08 0.21 0.34
N CYS A 124 -6.74 -0.88 -0.07
CA CYS A 124 -6.24 -1.78 -1.12
C CYS A 124 -5.97 -1.05 -2.44
N ASP A 125 -6.93 -0.24 -2.88
CA ASP A 125 -6.82 0.54 -4.12
C ASP A 125 -5.78 1.66 -4.00
N ALA A 126 -5.64 2.27 -2.81
CA ALA A 126 -4.63 3.30 -2.56
C ALA A 126 -3.21 2.75 -2.62
N ASP A 127 -2.98 1.54 -2.12
CA ASP A 127 -1.69 0.86 -2.13
C ASP A 127 -1.23 0.52 -3.56
N LEU A 128 -2.15 -0.04 -4.36
CA LEU A 128 -1.90 -0.43 -5.75
C LEU A 128 -2.34 0.63 -6.78
N TYR A 129 -2.52 1.88 -6.34
CA TYR A 129 -3.01 2.98 -7.18
C TYR A 129 -2.13 3.20 -8.42
N HIS A 130 -0.83 3.03 -8.26
CA HIS A 130 0.17 3.25 -9.31
C HIS A 130 0.05 2.28 -10.51
N PHE A 131 -0.67 1.16 -10.39
CA PHE A 131 -0.90 0.24 -11.51
C PHE A 131 -1.64 0.89 -12.69
N GLY A 132 -2.57 1.79 -12.39
CA GLY A 132 -3.33 2.56 -13.38
C GLY A 132 -2.82 3.98 -13.55
N THR A 133 -1.55 4.25 -13.26
CA THR A 133 -0.91 5.53 -13.59
C THR A 133 0.32 5.31 -14.45
N ARG A 134 0.84 6.38 -15.04
CA ARG A 134 2.10 6.34 -15.79
C ARG A 134 3.32 6.11 -14.90
N GLU A 135 3.15 6.22 -13.58
CA GLU A 135 4.22 5.99 -12.60
C GLU A 135 4.55 4.51 -12.44
N LEU A 136 3.71 3.59 -12.94
CA LEU A 136 3.93 2.14 -12.86
C LEU A 136 5.39 1.78 -13.18
N PHE A 137 5.92 2.23 -14.31
CA PHE A 137 7.27 1.83 -14.74
C PHE A 137 8.38 2.34 -13.81
N THR A 138 8.21 3.51 -13.21
CA THR A 138 9.17 4.05 -12.24
C THR A 138 9.09 3.28 -10.92
N ARG A 139 7.86 3.02 -10.46
CA ARG A 139 7.59 2.27 -9.23
C ARG A 139 8.02 0.80 -9.33
N ASP A 140 7.75 0.16 -10.46
CA ASP A 140 8.16 -1.21 -10.77
C ASP A 140 9.68 -1.39 -10.76
N LYS A 141 10.43 -0.40 -11.28
CA LYS A 141 11.91 -0.38 -11.17
C LYS A 141 12.40 -0.31 -9.72
N LEU A 142 11.74 0.49 -8.87
CA LEU A 142 12.08 0.55 -7.45
C LEU A 142 11.79 -0.77 -6.74
N MET A 143 10.65 -1.38 -7.04
CA MET A 143 10.28 -2.69 -6.50
C MET A 143 11.29 -3.77 -6.93
N ARG A 144 11.68 -3.80 -8.21
CA ARG A 144 12.71 -4.72 -8.71
C ARG A 144 14.02 -4.56 -7.96
N ARG A 145 14.50 -3.32 -7.85
CA ARG A 145 15.75 -3.00 -7.14
C ARG A 145 15.68 -3.48 -5.69
N GLU A 146 14.58 -3.24 -5.00
CA GLU A 146 14.38 -3.72 -3.63
C GLU A 146 14.46 -5.25 -3.56
N VAL A 147 13.69 -5.97 -4.38
CA VAL A 147 13.67 -7.43 -4.39
C VAL A 147 15.06 -8.02 -4.70
N GLU A 148 15.77 -7.47 -5.69
CA GLU A 148 17.13 -7.89 -6.03
C GLU A 148 18.12 -7.63 -4.88
N THR A 149 17.97 -6.50 -4.18
CA THR A 149 18.83 -6.14 -3.04
C THR A 149 18.57 -7.04 -1.83
N VAL A 150 17.31 -7.27 -1.48
CA VAL A 150 16.91 -8.10 -0.34
C VAL A 150 17.28 -9.57 -0.55
N ASN A 151 17.08 -10.09 -1.77
CA ASN A 151 17.37 -11.49 -2.09
C ASN A 151 18.83 -11.75 -2.48
N GLY A 152 19.63 -10.69 -2.70
CA GLY A 152 21.01 -10.78 -3.15
C GLY A 152 21.17 -11.44 -4.53
N CYS A 153 20.13 -11.40 -5.37
CA CYS A 153 20.15 -12.03 -6.69
C CYS A 153 19.50 -11.14 -7.75
N MET A 154 20.16 -11.04 -8.91
CA MET A 154 19.63 -10.30 -10.06
C MET A 154 18.51 -11.09 -10.72
N ILE A 155 17.44 -10.40 -11.11
CA ILE A 155 16.32 -11.00 -11.83
C ILE A 155 16.47 -10.63 -13.31
N SER A 156 16.25 -11.57 -14.23
CA SER A 156 16.25 -11.22 -15.65
C SER A 156 15.06 -10.30 -15.96
N GLU A 157 15.26 -9.39 -16.91
CA GLU A 157 14.19 -8.46 -17.30
C GLU A 157 12.94 -9.20 -17.79
N THR A 158 13.11 -10.25 -18.59
CA THR A 158 12.01 -11.10 -19.08
C THR A 158 11.22 -11.73 -17.94
N LYS A 159 11.90 -12.26 -16.91
CA LYS A 159 11.26 -12.89 -15.74
C LYS A 159 10.51 -11.85 -14.90
N TRP A 160 11.11 -10.68 -14.71
CA TRP A 160 10.50 -9.57 -13.98
C TRP A 160 9.23 -9.07 -14.66
N VAL A 161 9.33 -8.68 -15.94
CA VAL A 161 8.21 -8.17 -16.75
C VAL A 161 7.08 -9.18 -16.83
N ALA A 162 7.38 -10.47 -17.01
CA ALA A 162 6.35 -11.52 -16.99
C ALA A 162 5.66 -11.64 -15.62
N GLY A 163 6.38 -11.39 -14.52
CA GLY A 163 5.82 -11.30 -13.18
C GLY A 163 4.88 -10.12 -13.02
N THR A 164 5.31 -8.92 -13.44
CA THR A 164 4.51 -7.70 -13.40
C THR A 164 3.22 -7.86 -14.23
N ILE A 165 3.30 -8.45 -15.44
CA ILE A 165 2.13 -8.78 -16.26
C ILE A 165 1.12 -9.65 -15.49
N ARG A 166 1.59 -10.76 -14.89
CA ARG A 166 0.72 -11.66 -14.10
C ARG A 166 0.07 -10.94 -12.92
N LEU A 167 0.80 -10.05 -12.25
CA LEU A 167 0.28 -9.25 -11.14
C LEU A 167 -0.80 -8.26 -11.60
N LEU A 168 -0.59 -7.56 -12.72
CA LEU A 168 -1.61 -6.67 -13.27
C LEU A 168 -2.85 -7.44 -13.74
N GLU A 169 -2.68 -8.62 -14.34
CA GLU A 169 -3.79 -9.46 -14.82
C GLU A 169 -4.62 -10.07 -13.69
N SER A 170 -3.99 -10.43 -12.56
CA SER A 170 -4.71 -10.98 -11.40
C SER A 170 -5.37 -9.90 -10.53
N HIS A 171 -4.87 -8.66 -10.59
CA HIS A 171 -5.39 -7.55 -9.82
C HIS A 171 -6.68 -6.98 -10.42
N SER A 172 -7.60 -6.49 -9.57
CA SER A 172 -8.74 -5.65 -9.96
C SER A 172 -8.93 -4.55 -8.93
N TYR A 173 -9.18 -3.32 -9.36
CA TYR A 173 -9.56 -2.25 -8.44
C TYR A 173 -10.94 -2.53 -7.83
N HIS A 174 -11.07 -2.30 -6.52
CA HIS A 174 -12.24 -2.68 -5.75
C HIS A 174 -13.29 -1.57 -5.68
N THR A 175 -12.85 -0.33 -5.57
CA THR A 175 -13.72 0.84 -5.49
C THR A 175 -14.20 1.27 -6.88
N THR A 176 -15.44 1.76 -6.99
CA THR A 176 -15.97 2.27 -8.28
C THR A 176 -15.16 3.46 -8.79
N TYR A 177 -14.68 4.32 -7.87
CA TYR A 177 -13.75 5.41 -8.17
C TYR A 177 -12.53 4.91 -8.94
N CYS A 178 -11.69 4.06 -8.33
CA CYS A 178 -10.46 3.57 -8.97
C CYS A 178 -10.75 2.72 -10.21
N HIS A 179 -11.82 1.92 -10.20
CA HIS A 179 -12.24 1.20 -11.39
C HIS A 179 -12.50 2.14 -12.57
N SER A 180 -13.19 3.27 -12.34
CA SER A 180 -13.52 4.23 -13.39
C SER A 180 -12.35 5.12 -13.83
N THR A 181 -11.42 5.43 -12.93
CA THR A 181 -10.34 6.40 -13.19
C THR A 181 -9.02 5.74 -13.61
N LEU A 182 -8.78 4.48 -13.23
CA LEU A 182 -7.45 3.84 -13.35
C LEU A 182 -7.42 2.66 -14.32
N ASN A 183 -8.55 2.00 -14.60
CA ASN A 183 -8.53 0.77 -15.40
C ASN A 183 -8.07 0.98 -16.84
N GLU A 184 -8.46 2.07 -17.49
CA GLU A 184 -8.03 2.37 -18.87
C GLU A 184 -6.51 2.49 -18.92
N GLN A 185 -5.92 3.28 -18.03
CA GLN A 185 -4.47 3.47 -17.99
C GLN A 185 -3.74 2.19 -17.53
N LYS A 186 -4.33 1.38 -16.64
CA LYS A 186 -3.81 0.05 -16.27
C LYS A 186 -3.76 -0.88 -17.49
N GLN A 187 -4.77 -0.85 -18.34
CA GLN A 187 -4.79 -1.65 -19.58
C GLN A 187 -3.72 -1.18 -20.56
N ILE A 188 -3.56 0.14 -20.75
CA ILE A 188 -2.48 0.70 -21.58
C ILE A 188 -1.11 0.25 -21.06
N ASN A 189 -0.90 0.31 -19.75
CA ASN A 189 0.33 -0.14 -19.10
C ASN A 189 0.60 -1.63 -19.35
N LEU A 190 -0.43 -2.46 -19.22
CA LEU A 190 -0.36 -3.90 -19.48
C LEU A 190 0.03 -4.19 -20.93
N ASP A 191 -0.54 -3.48 -21.90
CA ASP A 191 -0.25 -3.66 -23.32
C ASP A 191 1.20 -3.24 -23.66
N ILE A 192 1.70 -2.17 -23.04
CA ILE A 192 3.11 -1.76 -23.14
C ILE A 192 4.03 -2.88 -22.64
N LEU A 193 3.76 -3.45 -21.46
CA LEU A 193 4.56 -4.54 -20.89
C LEU A 193 4.52 -5.79 -21.78
N LYS A 194 3.34 -6.17 -22.30
CA LYS A 194 3.18 -7.31 -23.21
C LYS A 194 3.95 -7.11 -24.51
N ASN A 195 3.93 -5.92 -25.08
CA ASN A 195 4.69 -5.61 -26.28
C ASN A 195 6.19 -5.57 -26.03
N HIS A 196 6.62 -5.03 -24.89
CA HIS A 196 8.03 -5.09 -24.46
C HIS A 196 8.52 -6.53 -24.38
N LEU A 197 7.75 -7.44 -23.78
CA LEU A 197 8.14 -8.84 -23.64
C LEU A 197 8.30 -9.57 -24.99
N LYS A 198 7.48 -9.23 -25.99
CA LYS A 198 7.61 -9.80 -27.36
C LYS A 198 8.92 -9.45 -28.03
N THR A 199 9.58 -8.35 -27.66
CA THR A 199 10.89 -7.99 -28.25
C THR A 199 12.02 -8.93 -27.83
N TYR A 200 11.80 -9.77 -26.82
CA TYR A 200 12.74 -10.80 -26.36
C TYR A 200 12.40 -12.21 -26.90
N SER A 201 11.34 -12.32 -27.70
CA SER A 201 10.86 -13.56 -28.34
C SER A 201 11.42 -13.68 -29.76
#